data_AF-A0A357G0L4-F1
#
_entry.id   AF-A0A357G0L4-F1
#
_cell.length_a   1.000
_cell.length_b   1.000
_cell.length_c   1.000
_cell.angle_alpha   90.00
_cell.angle_beta   90.00
_cell.angle_gamma   90.00
#
_symmetry.space_group_name_H-M   'P 1'
#
loop_
_entity.id
_entity.type
_entity.pdbx_description
1 polymer ?
#
loop_
_entity_poly.entity_id
_entity_poly.type
_entity_poly.pdbx_seq_one_letter_code
_entity_poly.pdbx_strand_id
1 'polypeptide(L)'
;GTDSAPHVKKATDCGCAAGCFTGGYAPQLYAQGFEAAGLNLSDGKAQEIFKRFLCTNGPAFYSLPAPKETFTLEKQEQSVTPLQTPDGAVTPLPLGVGHSTIPWSVQKF
;
A
#
# COMPACT_ATOMS: atom_id res chain seq x y z
N GLY A 1 -5.12 -0.06 -8.49
CA GLY A 1 -3.82 -0.47 -9.06
C GLY A 1 -2.75 0.40 -8.45
N THR A 2 -1.63 -0.19 -8.03
CA THR A 2 -0.61 0.52 -7.25
C THR A 2 0.34 1.36 -8.08
N ASP A 3 0.54 0.99 -9.35
CA ASP A 3 1.59 1.54 -10.21
C ASP A 3 2.97 1.55 -9.50
N SER A 4 3.23 0.50 -8.71
CA SER A 4 4.44 0.41 -7.90
C SER A 4 5.67 0.24 -8.80
N ALA A 5 6.58 1.21 -8.75
CA ALA A 5 7.77 1.26 -9.58
C ALA A 5 9.04 1.28 -8.70
N PRO A 6 9.69 0.12 -8.45
CA PRO A 6 10.92 0.05 -7.67
C PRO A 6 12.13 0.61 -8.45
N HIS A 7 12.93 1.44 -7.79
CA HIS A 7 14.20 1.95 -8.32
C HIS A 7 15.29 1.90 -7.24
N VAL A 8 16.42 1.24 -7.55
CA VAL A 8 17.61 1.21 -6.67
C VAL A 8 18.37 2.53 -6.68
N LYS A 9 18.28 3.29 -7.78
CA LYS A 9 18.86 4.62 -7.94
C LYS A 9 17.87 5.50 -8.68
N LYS A 10 17.69 6.74 -8.22
CA LYS A 10 16.85 7.71 -8.92
C LYS A 10 17.61 8.26 -10.13
N ALA A 11 16.95 8.30 -11.29
CA ALA A 11 17.58 8.53 -12.59
C ALA A 11 17.99 9.99 -12.88
N THR A 12 17.67 10.94 -12.00
CA THR A 12 17.92 12.38 -12.20
C THR A 12 18.59 13.01 -10.99
N ASP A 13 19.43 14.02 -11.21
CA ASP A 13 20.17 14.76 -10.16
C ASP A 13 19.27 15.57 -9.22
N CYS A 14 18.01 15.85 -9.59
CA CYS A 14 17.00 16.39 -8.68
C CYS A 14 16.38 15.34 -7.74
N GLY A 15 16.79 14.07 -7.84
CA GLY A 15 16.26 12.98 -7.01
C GLY A 15 14.85 12.54 -7.39
N CYS A 16 14.42 12.71 -8.64
CA CYS A 16 13.11 12.31 -9.15
C CYS A 16 13.24 11.34 -10.34
N ALA A 17 13.30 10.04 -10.09
CA ALA A 17 12.74 9.11 -11.06
C ALA A 17 11.21 9.26 -11.02
N ALA A 18 10.53 9.29 -12.16
CA ALA A 18 9.08 9.16 -12.18
C ALA A 18 8.75 7.71 -11.74
N GLY A 19 8.00 7.56 -10.66
CA GLY A 19 7.65 6.26 -10.09
C GLY A 19 7.89 6.19 -8.59
N CYS A 20 6.96 5.55 -7.88
CA CYS A 20 7.04 5.35 -6.44
C CYS A 20 6.94 3.85 -6.11
N PHE A 21 7.81 3.36 -5.24
CA PHE A 21 7.71 1.98 -4.77
C PHE A 21 6.70 1.90 -3.61
N THR A 22 5.57 1.24 -3.83
CA THR A 22 4.53 1.05 -2.79
C THR A 22 4.42 -0.41 -2.33
N GLY A 23 5.25 -1.31 -2.88
CA GLY A 23 5.30 -2.71 -2.52
C GLY A 23 5.50 -2.92 -1.02
N GLY A 24 4.81 -3.91 -0.45
CA GLY A 24 4.80 -4.21 0.98
C GLY A 24 3.86 -3.33 1.84
N TYR A 25 3.41 -2.19 1.32
CA TYR A 25 2.65 -1.20 2.10
C TYR A 25 1.35 -0.71 1.43
N ALA A 26 0.99 -1.26 0.26
CA ALA A 26 -0.13 -0.75 -0.53
C ALA A 26 -1.50 -0.79 0.19
N PRO A 27 -1.96 -1.91 0.78
CA PRO A 27 -3.21 -1.93 1.55
C PRO A 27 -3.24 -0.90 2.68
N GLN A 28 -2.13 -0.72 3.39
CA GLN A 28 -1.97 0.22 4.50
C GLN A 28 -2.02 1.68 4.03
N LEU A 29 -1.41 1.97 2.88
CA LEU A 29 -1.45 3.30 2.25
C LEU A 29 -2.87 3.65 1.78
N TYR A 30 -3.59 2.68 1.20
CA TYR A 30 -4.99 2.89 0.82
C TYR A 30 -5.88 3.12 2.04
N ALA A 31 -5.68 2.38 3.13
CA ALA A 31 -6.44 2.60 4.36
C ALA A 31 -6.27 4.03 4.89
N GLN A 32 -5.04 4.54 4.92
CA GLN A 32 -4.76 5.94 5.28
C GLN A 32 -5.46 6.93 4.33
N GLY A 33 -5.45 6.66 3.02
CA GLY A 33 -6.15 7.50 2.05
C GLY A 33 -7.66 7.55 2.27
N PHE A 34 -8.27 6.43 2.63
CA PHE A 34 -9.69 6.34 2.96
C PHE A 34 -10.03 7.09 4.25
N GLU A 35 -9.21 6.95 5.28
CA GLU A 35 -9.38 7.70 6.53
C GLU A 35 -9.19 9.20 6.33
N ALA A 36 -8.20 9.61 5.53
CA ALA A 36 -7.99 11.01 5.16
C ALA A 36 -9.17 11.59 4.36
N ALA A 37 -9.89 10.75 3.61
CA ALA A 37 -11.13 11.11 2.92
C ALA A 37 -12.38 11.11 3.84
N GLY A 38 -12.21 10.85 5.14
CA GLY A 38 -13.28 10.90 6.14
C GLY A 38 -14.00 9.57 6.39
N LEU A 39 -13.53 8.45 5.84
CA LEU A 39 -14.11 7.13 6.16
C LEU A 39 -13.53 6.58 7.45
N ASN A 40 -14.39 6.21 8.40
CA ASN A 40 -13.97 5.52 9.61
C ASN A 40 -13.89 4.01 9.35
N LEU A 41 -12.69 3.43 9.19
CA LEU A 41 -12.51 2.01 8.89
C LEU A 41 -12.90 1.06 10.04
N SER A 42 -13.27 1.57 11.21
CA SER A 42 -13.93 0.79 12.26
C SER A 42 -15.44 0.60 12.01
N ASP A 43 -16.02 1.32 11.06
CA ASP A 43 -17.42 1.18 10.66
C ASP A 43 -17.59 0.11 9.55
N GLY A 44 -18.63 -0.72 9.67
CA GLY A 44 -18.87 -1.83 8.74
C GLY A 44 -19.17 -1.37 7.31
N LYS A 45 -19.83 -0.22 7.11
CA LYS A 45 -20.07 0.32 5.77
C LYS A 45 -18.78 0.81 5.13
N ALA A 46 -17.93 1.49 5.90
CA ALA A 46 -16.61 1.91 5.42
C ALA A 46 -15.73 0.70 5.03
N GLN A 47 -15.75 -0.37 5.84
CA GLN A 47 -15.03 -1.61 5.53
C GLN A 47 -15.50 -2.26 4.23
N GLU A 48 -16.81 -2.31 3.97
CA GLU A 48 -17.35 -2.86 2.72
C GLU A 48 -16.92 -2.01 1.50
N ILE A 49 -16.96 -0.68 1.61
CA ILE A 49 -16.47 0.21 0.54
C ILE A 49 -14.98 -0.02 0.28
N PHE A 50 -14.17 -0.11 1.34
CA PHE A 50 -12.74 -0.37 1.24
C PHE A 50 -12.44 -1.73 0.60
N LYS A 51 -13.12 -2.79 1.06
CA LYS A 51 -13.03 -4.14 0.49
C LYS A 51 -13.41 -4.16 -0.99
N ARG A 52 -14.44 -3.41 -1.39
CA ARG A 52 -14.82 -3.29 -2.80
C ARG A 52 -13.72 -2.66 -3.65
N PHE A 53 -13.17 -1.54 -3.18
CA PHE A 53 -12.06 -0.86 -3.84
C PHE A 53 -10.84 -1.78 -4.01
N LEU A 54 -10.46 -2.48 -2.93
CA LEU A 54 -9.22 -3.24 -2.88
C LEU A 54 -9.33 -4.63 -3.53
N CYS A 55 -10.48 -5.29 -3.43
CA CYS A 55 -10.60 -6.73 -3.70
C CYS A 55 -11.60 -7.11 -4.79
N THR A 56 -12.73 -6.42 -4.96
CA THR A 56 -13.83 -6.94 -5.81
C THR A 56 -14.18 -6.10 -7.03
N ASN A 57 -14.00 -4.78 -6.99
CA ASN A 57 -14.27 -3.92 -8.15
C ASN A 57 -13.36 -4.28 -9.34
N GLY A 58 -12.08 -4.58 -9.08
CA GLY A 58 -11.12 -4.99 -10.10
C GLY A 58 -11.53 -6.30 -10.79
N PRO A 59 -11.63 -7.44 -10.06
CA PRO A 59 -12.07 -8.70 -10.65
C PRO A 59 -13.40 -8.62 -11.40
N ALA A 60 -14.39 -7.90 -10.86
CA ALA A 60 -15.67 -7.71 -11.54
C ALA A 60 -15.51 -6.97 -12.89
N PHE A 61 -14.70 -5.91 -12.93
CA PHE A 61 -14.44 -5.15 -14.15
C PHE A 61 -13.71 -5.99 -15.21
N TYR A 62 -12.72 -6.79 -14.79
CA TYR A 62 -11.92 -7.63 -15.69
C TYR A 62 -12.52 -9.02 -15.94
N SER A 63 -13.74 -9.31 -15.44
CA SER A 63 -14.37 -10.64 -15.53
C SER A 63 -13.51 -11.78 -14.96
N LEU A 64 -12.77 -11.50 -13.89
CA LEU A 64 -11.97 -12.50 -13.17
C LEU A 64 -12.77 -13.09 -12.00
N PRO A 65 -12.45 -14.33 -11.56
CA PRO A 65 -13.06 -14.91 -10.36
C PRO A 65 -12.82 -14.05 -9.13
N ALA A 66 -13.79 -14.04 -8.21
CA ALA A 66 -13.63 -13.39 -6.91
C ALA A 66 -12.48 -14.03 -6.11
N PRO A 67 -11.72 -13.24 -5.34
CA PRO A 67 -10.67 -13.77 -4.46
C PRO A 67 -11.28 -14.71 -3.42
N LYS A 68 -10.60 -15.83 -3.15
CA LYS A 68 -11.02 -16.85 -2.17
C LYS A 68 -10.34 -16.70 -0.82
N GLU A 69 -9.21 -16.00 -0.79
CA GLU A 69 -8.40 -15.77 0.40
C GLU A 69 -8.66 -14.38 0.95
N THR A 70 -8.38 -14.22 2.25
CA THR A 70 -8.50 -12.96 2.95
C THR A 70 -7.25 -12.70 3.76
N PHE A 71 -6.97 -11.42 3.99
CA PHE A 71 -5.98 -10.96 4.95
C PHE A 71 -6.62 -9.91 5.86
N THR A 72 -6.04 -9.72 7.04
CA THR A 72 -6.50 -8.73 8.02
C THR A 72 -5.59 -7.53 8.01
N LEU A 73 -6.18 -6.34 7.91
CA LEU A 73 -5.51 -5.08 8.15
C LEU A 73 -5.83 -4.63 9.58
N GLU A 74 -4.80 -4.39 10.39
CA GLU A 74 -4.95 -3.95 11.77
C GLU A 74 -4.43 -2.52 11.92
N LYS A 75 -5.11 -1.71 12.73
CA LYS A 75 -4.67 -0.35 13.07
C LYS A 75 -3.58 -0.41 14.13
N GLN A 76 -2.46 -1.00 13.74
CA GLN A 76 -1.26 -1.17 14.52
C GLN A 76 -0.11 -0.52 13.76
N GLU A 77 0.62 0.36 14.44
CA GLU A 77 1.79 1.00 13.87
C GLU A 77 2.85 -0.05 13.51
N GLN A 78 3.45 0.09 12.32
CA GLN A 78 4.61 -0.69 11.90
C GLN A 78 5.71 0.21 11.35
N SER A 79 6.96 -0.22 11.53
CA SER A 79 8.12 0.43 10.92
C SER A 79 8.21 0.15 9.42
N VAL A 80 8.60 1.18 8.66
CA VAL A 80 8.87 1.07 7.22
C VAL A 80 10.38 0.91 7.04
N THR A 81 10.79 -0.09 6.26
CA THR A 81 12.22 -0.38 6.02
C THR A 81 12.51 -0.44 4.52
N PRO A 82 13.74 -0.08 4.08
CA PRO A 82 14.13 -0.28 2.69
C PRO A 82 14.07 -1.75 2.29
N LEU A 83 13.58 -2.03 1.09
CA LEU A 83 13.64 -3.37 0.53
C LEU A 83 15.07 -3.62 0.04
N GLN A 84 15.76 -4.58 0.64
CA GLN A 84 17.08 -5.01 0.17
C GLN A 84 16.93 -5.92 -1.05
N THR A 85 17.63 -5.59 -2.13
CA THR A 85 17.70 -6.40 -3.35
C THR A 85 19.18 -6.65 -3.71
N PRO A 86 19.49 -7.65 -4.56
CA PRO A 86 20.87 -7.88 -5.01
C PRO A 86 21.52 -6.65 -5.68
N ASP A 87 20.71 -5.81 -6.32
CA ASP A 87 21.17 -4.62 -7.05
C ASP A 87 21.22 -3.35 -6.17
N GLY A 88 20.80 -3.45 -4.89
CA GLY A 88 20.80 -2.36 -3.93
C GLY A 88 19.47 -2.19 -3.17
N ALA A 89 19.45 -1.22 -2.26
CA ALA A 89 18.25 -0.91 -1.48
C ALA A 89 17.24 -0.10 -2.30
N VAL A 90 15.97 -0.49 -2.25
CA VAL A 90 14.84 0.28 -2.81
C VAL A 90 14.10 0.95 -1.67
N THR A 91 13.91 2.26 -1.76
CA THR A 91 13.18 3.05 -0.76
C THR A 91 11.68 3.02 -1.04
N PRO A 92 10.84 2.47 -0.16
CA PRO A 92 9.39 2.57 -0.24
C PRO A 92 8.91 4.01 -0.11
N LEU A 93 7.73 4.29 -0.69
CA LEU A 93 7.10 5.61 -0.70
C LEU A 93 7.04 6.27 0.68
N PRO A 94 6.56 5.61 1.77
CA PRO A 94 6.53 6.24 3.09
C PRO A 94 7.89 6.79 3.51
N LEU A 95 8.96 6.00 3.38
CA LEU A 95 10.32 6.44 3.69
C LEU A 95 10.77 7.57 2.75
N GLY A 96 10.44 7.47 1.46
CA GLY A 96 10.77 8.48 0.46
C GLY A 96 10.13 9.86 0.72
N VAL A 97 9.04 9.92 1.48
CA VAL A 97 8.38 11.16 1.91
C VAL A 97 8.63 11.49 3.39
N GLY A 98 9.54 10.80 4.06
CA GLY A 98 9.98 11.12 5.44
C GLY A 98 9.20 10.42 6.56
N HIS A 99 8.39 9.41 6.26
CA HIS A 99 7.67 8.60 7.25
C HIS A 99 8.40 7.28 7.52
N SER A 100 8.94 7.12 8.74
CA SER A 100 9.58 5.87 9.20
C SER A 100 8.60 4.85 9.77
N THR A 101 7.35 5.24 10.02
CA THR A 101 6.26 4.37 10.47
C THR A 101 4.98 4.64 9.68
N ILE A 102 4.07 3.67 9.67
CA ILE A 102 2.69 3.83 9.18
C ILE A 102 1.71 3.19 10.18
N PRO A 103 0.48 3.72 10.33
CA PRO A 103 -0.44 3.34 11.41
C PRO A 103 -1.21 2.02 11.19
N TRP A 104 -1.07 1.41 10.01
CA TRP A 104 -1.75 0.17 9.65
C TRP A 104 -0.73 -0.92 9.36
N SER A 105 -1.04 -2.16 9.72
CA SER A 105 -0.24 -3.36 9.45
C SER A 105 -1.09 -4.47 8.83
N VAL A 106 -0.46 -5.36 8.05
CA VAL A 106 -1.09 -6.61 7.63
C VAL A 106 -0.67 -7.66 8.65
N GLN A 107 -1.63 -8.36 9.26
CA GLN A 107 -1.30 -9.44 10.17
C GLN A 107 -0.65 -10.60 9.42
N LYS A 108 0.47 -11.11 9.97
CA LYS A 108 1.15 -12.31 9.47
C LYS A 108 0.46 -13.52 10.10
N PHE A 109 0.07 -14.49 9.27
CA PHE A 109 -0.42 -15.81 9.71
C PHE A 109 0.73 -16.67 10.24
#